data_AF-A0A812KP49-F1
#
_entry.id   AF-A0A812KP49-F1
#
_cell.length_a   1.000
_cell.length_b   1.000
_cell.length_c   1.000
_cell.angle_alpha   90.00
_cell.angle_beta   90.00
_cell.angle_gamma   90.00
#
_symmetry.space_group_name_H-M   'P 1'
#
loop_
_entity.id
_entity.type
_entity.pdbx_description
1 polymer ?
#
loop_
_entity_poly.entity_id
_entity_poly.type
_entity_poly.pdbx_seq_one_letter_code
_entity_poly.pdbx_strand_id
1 'polypeptide(L)'
;MAMARVPECEVCNEKVHLPPRFEAPCSVSCGRICHLDCTRAYLQTQNVASFEDGSTRLIDCPCGKGVYAPRCTVCGCSLLPPTPVMQTCAAPCGRALAHRACMDAVQKFGARRDCQLCRRPWMF
;
A
#
# COMPACT_ATOMS: atom_id res chain seq x y z
N MET A 1 11.68 -10.88 -26.37
CA MET A 1 10.88 -10.42 -25.23
C MET A 1 11.85 -10.01 -24.12
N ALA A 2 11.97 -8.72 -23.80
CA ALA A 2 12.84 -8.29 -22.70
C ALA A 2 12.24 -8.81 -21.39
N MET A 3 12.99 -9.61 -20.63
CA MET A 3 12.58 -9.96 -19.26
C MET A 3 12.54 -8.66 -18.47
N ALA A 4 11.35 -8.24 -18.05
CA ALA A 4 11.20 -7.11 -17.15
C ALA A 4 12.01 -7.42 -15.88
N ARG A 5 13.00 -6.57 -15.57
CA ARG A 5 13.80 -6.72 -14.36
C ARG A 5 12.86 -6.68 -13.16
N VAL A 6 12.99 -7.67 -12.27
CA VAL A 6 12.27 -7.66 -10.99
C VAL A 6 12.79 -6.47 -10.19
N PRO A 7 11.93 -5.53 -9.76
CA PRO A 7 12.38 -4.37 -9.02
C PRO A 7 12.89 -4.76 -7.63
N GLU A 8 13.81 -3.97 -7.09
CA GLU A 8 14.39 -4.14 -5.75
C GLU A 8 13.77 -3.10 -4.80
N CYS A 9 13.64 -3.46 -3.52
CA CYS A 9 13.12 -2.60 -2.48
C CYS A 9 14.17 -1.57 -2.08
N GLU A 10 13.82 -0.30 -2.09
CA GLU A 10 14.78 0.79 -1.79
C GLU A 10 15.23 0.84 -0.32
N VAL A 11 14.54 0.11 0.57
CA VAL A 11 14.87 0.06 2.00
C VAL A 11 15.82 -1.09 2.32
N CYS A 12 15.48 -2.32 1.89
CA CYS A 12 16.26 -3.52 2.22
C CYS A 12 17.12 -4.06 1.07
N ASN A 13 17.02 -3.49 -0.14
CA ASN A 13 17.65 -3.95 -1.38
C ASN A 13 17.29 -5.39 -1.80
N GLU A 14 16.23 -5.98 -1.23
CA GLU A 14 15.73 -7.29 -1.64
C GLU A 14 14.73 -7.18 -2.80
N LYS A 15 14.59 -8.26 -3.57
CA LYS A 15 13.66 -8.33 -4.70
C LYS A 15 12.19 -8.19 -4.23
N VAL A 16 11.43 -7.41 -4.97
CA VAL A 16 10.00 -7.23 -4.74
C VAL A 16 9.24 -8.22 -5.62
N HIS A 17 8.65 -9.22 -4.99
CA HIS A 17 7.95 -10.32 -5.67
C HIS A 17 6.45 -10.10 -5.80
N LEU A 18 5.85 -9.28 -4.94
CA LEU A 18 4.41 -9.03 -5.02
C LEU A 18 4.09 -7.94 -6.04
N PRO A 19 2.87 -7.98 -6.62
CA PRO A 19 2.39 -6.90 -7.47
C PRO A 19 2.42 -5.54 -6.75
N PRO A 20 2.68 -4.42 -7.47
CA PRO A 20 2.77 -3.09 -6.86
C PRO A 20 1.57 -2.61 -6.05
N ARG A 21 0.39 -3.23 -6.24
CA ARG A 21 -0.82 -2.93 -5.46
C ARG A 21 -0.80 -3.48 -4.03
N PHE A 22 0.15 -4.36 -3.70
CA PHE A 22 0.36 -4.94 -2.37
C PHE A 22 1.67 -4.46 -1.72
N GLU A 23 2.30 -3.49 -2.37
CA GLU A 23 3.58 -2.91 -1.99
C GLU A 23 3.44 -1.38 -1.97
N ALA A 24 4.53 -0.65 -1.71
CA ALA A 24 4.55 0.81 -1.66
C ALA A 24 5.37 1.38 -2.84
N PRO A 25 4.78 1.49 -4.05
CA PRO A 25 5.44 2.14 -5.18
C PRO A 25 5.58 3.65 -4.97
N CYS A 26 6.52 4.26 -5.69
CA CYS A 26 6.61 5.71 -5.75
C CYS A 26 5.34 6.30 -6.40
N SER A 27 4.69 7.26 -5.74
CA SER A 27 3.41 7.86 -6.19
C SER A 27 3.52 8.60 -7.52
N VAL A 28 4.70 9.11 -7.85
CA VAL A 28 5.02 9.70 -9.16
C VAL A 28 5.41 8.66 -10.22
N SER A 29 5.30 7.36 -9.89
CA SER A 29 5.48 6.25 -10.83
C SER A 29 6.83 6.21 -11.53
N CYS A 30 7.92 6.60 -10.85
CA CYS A 30 9.28 6.60 -11.41
C CYS A 30 9.89 5.18 -11.57
N GLY A 31 9.15 4.12 -11.24
CA GLY A 31 9.57 2.73 -11.32
C GLY A 31 10.16 2.16 -10.02
N ARG A 32 10.49 3.00 -9.04
CA ARG A 32 10.96 2.55 -7.72
C ARG A 32 9.81 2.08 -6.83
N ILE A 33 10.11 1.15 -5.93
CA ILE A 33 9.15 0.51 -5.04
C ILE A 33 9.79 0.07 -3.74
N CYS A 34 9.02 0.09 -2.66
CA CYS A 34 9.39 -0.47 -1.36
C CYS A 34 8.42 -1.58 -0.99
N HIS A 35 8.88 -2.55 -0.20
CA HIS A 35 7.96 -3.48 0.44
C HIS A 35 7.02 -2.71 1.38
N LEU A 36 5.76 -3.11 1.43
CA LEU A 36 4.80 -2.53 2.37
C LEU A 36 5.29 -2.69 3.82
N ASP A 37 5.86 -3.84 4.15
CA ASP A 37 6.36 -4.13 5.51
C ASP A 37 7.61 -3.32 5.84
N CYS A 38 8.54 -3.14 4.90
CA CYS A 38 9.69 -2.23 5.09
C CYS A 38 9.21 -0.80 5.33
N THR A 39 8.18 -0.36 4.61
CA THR A 39 7.60 0.97 4.79
C THR A 39 6.95 1.10 6.17
N ARG A 40 6.21 0.09 6.63
CA ARG A 40 5.61 0.05 7.98
C ARG A 40 6.67 0.10 9.08
N ALA A 41 7.70 -0.74 8.97
CA ALA A 41 8.79 -0.80 9.93
C ALA A 41 9.54 0.54 10.01
N TYR A 42 9.82 1.17 8.86
CA TYR A 42 10.44 2.48 8.81
C TYR A 42 9.62 3.57 9.51
N LEU A 43 8.30 3.56 9.34
CA LEU A 43 7.43 4.54 10.01
C LEU A 43 7.40 4.37 11.52
N GLN A 44 7.39 3.11 11.98
CA GLN A 44 7.46 2.78 13.40
C GLN A 44 8.78 3.24 14.03
N THR A 45 9.92 3.13 13.33
CA THR A 45 11.21 3.63 13.84
C THR A 45 11.29 5.15 13.88
N GLN A 46 10.53 5.86 13.05
CA GLN A 46 10.46 7.32 13.03
C GLN A 46 9.49 7.91 14.08
N ASN A 47 8.90 7.08 14.96
CA ASN A 47 7.81 7.47 15.88
C ASN A 47 6.62 8.12 15.15
N VAL A 48 6.43 7.80 13.88
CA VAL A 48 5.29 8.28 13.10
C VAL A 48 4.18 7.26 13.26
N ALA A 49 3.01 7.72 13.70
CA ALA A 49 1.84 6.86 13.85
C ALA A 49 1.60 6.08 12.54
N SER A 50 1.34 4.78 12.71
CA SER A 50 1.06 3.82 11.65
C SER A 50 0.08 4.37 10.60
N PHE A 51 0.05 3.77 9.42
CA PHE A 51 -0.88 4.07 8.31
C PHE A 51 -2.38 4.16 8.68
N GLU A 52 -2.74 3.83 9.92
CA GLU A 52 -4.11 3.79 10.43
C GLU A 52 -4.64 5.17 10.85
N ASP A 53 -3.78 6.14 11.20
CA ASP A 53 -4.21 7.42 11.79
C ASP A 53 -4.17 8.61 10.80
N GLY A 54 -3.96 8.36 9.51
CA GLY A 54 -3.95 9.41 8.48
C GLY A 54 -2.83 10.47 8.60
N SER A 55 -2.02 10.43 9.65
CA SER A 55 -0.94 11.38 9.95
C SER A 55 0.45 10.92 9.47
N THR A 56 0.50 9.83 8.71
CA THR A 56 1.75 9.17 8.30
C THR A 56 2.61 10.07 7.41
N ARG A 57 3.90 10.25 7.74
CA ARG A 57 4.91 10.80 6.84
C ARG A 57 5.55 9.67 6.03
N LEU A 58 5.27 9.60 4.74
CA LEU A 58 5.78 8.53 3.87
C LEU A 58 7.30 8.64 3.64
N ILE A 59 7.92 7.57 3.15
CA ILE A 59 9.36 7.55 2.79
C ILE A 59 9.59 8.45 1.57
N ASP A 60 10.65 9.25 1.62
CA ASP A 60 11.11 10.10 0.53
C ASP A 60 11.71 9.26 -0.62
N CYS A 61 11.45 9.66 -1.85
CA CYS A 61 12.16 9.16 -3.04
C CYS A 61 12.95 10.34 -3.62
N PRO A 62 14.01 10.12 -4.41
CA PRO A 62 14.66 11.20 -5.16
C PRO A 62 13.70 12.03 -6.03
N CYS A 63 12.52 11.51 -6.36
CA CYS A 63 11.50 12.22 -7.13
C CYS A 63 10.62 13.17 -6.30
N GLY A 64 10.69 13.14 -4.96
CA GLY A 64 9.89 13.99 -4.08
C GLY A 64 9.83 13.48 -2.64
N LYS A 65 9.43 14.37 -1.73
CA LYS A 65 9.24 13.99 -0.32
C LYS A 65 7.93 13.22 -0.13
N GLY A 66 7.94 12.17 0.68
CA GLY A 66 6.75 11.43 1.10
C GLY A 66 5.98 10.77 -0.03
N VAL A 67 6.65 9.97 -0.87
CA VAL A 67 6.05 9.47 -2.12
C VAL A 67 5.94 7.95 -2.20
N TYR A 68 6.62 7.15 -1.37
CA TYR A 68 6.37 5.71 -1.34
C TYR A 68 5.05 5.42 -0.62
N ALA A 69 4.01 5.18 -1.40
CA ALA A 69 2.65 5.09 -0.94
C ALA A 69 2.02 3.78 -1.42
N PRO A 70 1.36 3.01 -0.53
CA PRO A 70 0.56 1.86 -0.97
C PRO A 70 -0.54 2.31 -1.93
N ARG A 71 -1.07 1.41 -2.76
CA ARG A 71 -2.19 1.72 -3.67
C ARG A 71 -3.49 1.20 -3.11
N CYS A 72 -4.56 1.98 -3.29
CA CYS A 72 -5.91 1.53 -2.97
C CYS A 72 -6.28 0.34 -3.86
N THR A 73 -6.62 -0.79 -3.26
CA THR A 73 -7.03 -2.00 -4.00
C THR A 73 -8.37 -1.82 -4.76
N VAL A 74 -9.14 -0.77 -4.43
CA VAL A 74 -10.43 -0.46 -5.07
C VAL A 74 -10.24 0.44 -6.29
N CYS A 75 -9.69 1.65 -6.10
CA CYS A 75 -9.56 2.65 -7.17
C CYS A 75 -8.18 2.66 -7.85
N GLY A 76 -7.18 2.01 -7.27
CA GLY A 76 -5.80 2.02 -7.77
C GLY A 76 -5.02 3.31 -7.50
N CYS A 77 -5.63 4.36 -6.93
CA CYS A 77 -4.90 5.58 -6.58
C CYS A 77 -3.95 5.34 -5.39
N SER A 78 -2.88 6.14 -5.29
CA SER A 78 -1.97 6.13 -4.14
C SER A 78 -2.69 6.55 -2.86
N LEU A 79 -2.41 5.83 -1.78
CA LEU A 79 -2.92 6.08 -0.43
C LEU A 79 -2.03 7.13 0.24
N LEU A 80 -2.28 8.40 -0.11
CA LEU A 80 -1.52 9.54 0.39
C LEU A 80 -2.21 10.17 1.62
N PRO A 81 -1.46 10.48 2.68
CA PRO A 81 -1.91 11.33 3.78
C PRO A 81 -2.43 12.69 3.27
N PRO A 82 -3.43 13.30 3.94
CA PRO A 82 -4.07 12.87 5.18
C PRO A 82 -5.25 11.89 4.96
N THR A 83 -5.37 11.30 3.76
CA THR A 83 -6.56 10.52 3.40
C THR A 83 -6.67 9.27 4.29
N PRO A 84 -7.81 9.03 4.97
CA PRO A 84 -7.98 7.85 5.81
C PRO A 84 -7.89 6.54 5.02
N VAL A 85 -7.13 5.59 5.56
CA VAL A 85 -6.85 4.27 4.97
C VAL A 85 -7.35 3.18 5.90
N MET A 86 -7.80 2.06 5.34
CA MET A 86 -8.13 0.86 6.11
C MET A 86 -7.66 -0.42 5.42
N GLN A 87 -7.45 -1.46 6.22
CA GLN A 87 -7.19 -2.80 5.73
C GLN A 87 -8.48 -3.42 5.21
N THR A 88 -8.44 -4.02 4.03
CA THR A 88 -9.62 -4.68 3.47
C THR A 88 -9.77 -6.11 3.96
N CYS A 89 -8.74 -6.76 4.53
CA CYS A 89 -8.83 -8.14 5.01
C CYS A 89 -8.15 -8.31 6.37
N ALA A 90 -8.69 -9.20 7.21
CA ALA A 90 -8.20 -9.42 8.57
C ALA A 90 -6.75 -9.93 8.62
N ALA A 91 -6.13 -9.80 9.80
CA ALA A 91 -4.89 -10.48 10.14
C ALA A 91 -5.02 -12.00 9.88
N PRO A 92 -3.94 -12.67 9.41
CA PRO A 92 -2.57 -12.17 9.27
C PRO A 92 -2.27 -11.46 7.95
N CYS A 93 -3.26 -11.30 7.04
CA CYS A 93 -2.98 -10.72 5.73
C CYS A 93 -2.74 -9.21 5.83
N GLY A 94 -3.76 -8.41 6.17
CA GLY A 94 -3.65 -6.95 6.39
C GLY A 94 -2.94 -6.12 5.30
N ARG A 95 -2.62 -6.70 4.14
CA ARG A 95 -1.77 -6.11 3.08
C ARG A 95 -2.58 -5.42 1.99
N ALA A 96 -3.81 -5.84 1.78
CA ALA A 96 -4.73 -5.15 0.88
C ALA A 96 -5.26 -3.91 1.62
N LEU A 97 -4.86 -2.72 1.15
CA LEU A 97 -5.25 -1.44 1.72
C LEU A 97 -6.21 -0.70 0.79
N ALA A 98 -7.10 0.10 1.35
CA ALA A 98 -8.02 0.93 0.59
C ALA A 98 -8.31 2.26 1.30
N HIS A 99 -8.72 3.27 0.54
CA HIS A 99 -9.33 4.46 1.14
C HIS A 99 -10.59 4.06 1.89
N ARG A 100 -10.84 4.70 3.04
CA ARG A 100 -12.09 4.50 3.79
C ARG A 100 -13.32 4.75 2.91
N ALA A 101 -13.33 5.87 2.17
CA ALA A 101 -14.42 6.21 1.26
C ALA A 101 -14.66 5.16 0.16
N CYS A 102 -13.60 4.51 -0.35
CA CYS A 102 -13.75 3.45 -1.35
C CYS A 102 -14.39 2.20 -0.73
N MET A 103 -14.04 1.86 0.51
CA MET A 103 -14.64 0.74 1.23
C MET A 103 -16.11 1.02 1.58
N ASP A 104 -16.43 2.23 2.02
CA ASP A 104 -17.81 2.64 2.30
C ASP A 104 -18.68 2.53 1.04
N ALA A 105 -18.14 2.91 -0.13
CA ALA A 105 -18.83 2.73 -1.41
C ALA A 105 -19.06 1.25 -1.72
N VAL A 106 -18.03 0.41 -1.61
CA VAL A 106 -18.13 -1.05 -1.84
C VAL A 106 -19.20 -1.67 -0.94
N GLN A 107 -19.25 -1.28 0.33
CA GLN A 107 -20.26 -1.74 1.29
C GLN A 107 -21.67 -1.28 0.89
N LYS A 108 -21.85 -0.01 0.51
CA LYS A 108 -23.15 0.54 0.05
C LYS A 108 -23.69 -0.17 -1.19
N PHE A 109 -22.81 -0.58 -2.10
CA PHE A 109 -23.19 -1.34 -3.30
C PHE A 109 -23.30 -2.86 -3.06
N GLY A 110 -23.03 -3.35 -1.85
CA GLY A 110 -23.03 -4.78 -1.54
C GLY A 110 -22.00 -5.58 -2.35
N ALA A 111 -20.95 -4.92 -2.86
CA ALA A 111 -19.98 -5.55 -3.72
C ALA A 111 -19.06 -6.47 -2.91
N ARG A 112 -19.20 -7.78 -3.12
CA ARG A 112 -18.33 -8.78 -2.49
C ARG A 112 -17.05 -8.95 -3.30
N ARG A 113 -15.91 -8.82 -2.61
CA ARG A 113 -14.59 -9.04 -3.19
C ARG A 113 -13.73 -9.79 -2.20
N ASP A 114 -12.88 -10.67 -2.73
CA ASP A 114 -11.87 -11.36 -1.96
C ASP A 114 -10.52 -10.70 -2.18
N CYS A 115 -9.69 -10.68 -1.13
CA CYS A 115 -8.30 -10.29 -1.25
C CYS A 115 -7.58 -11.22 -2.22
N GLN A 116 -6.95 -10.69 -3.27
CA GLN A 116 -6.25 -11.51 -4.25
C GLN A 116 -4.97 -12.17 -3.69
N LEU A 117 -4.49 -11.72 -2.53
CA LEU A 117 -3.34 -12.32 -1.85
C LEU A 117 -3.74 -13.49 -0.94
N CYS A 118 -4.69 -13.28 -0.02
CA CYS A 118 -5.06 -14.29 0.98
C CYS A 118 -6.38 -15.00 0.71
N ARG A 119 -7.10 -14.66 -0.37
CA ARG A 119 -8.41 -15.21 -0.76
C ARG A 119 -9.53 -15.08 0.28
N ARG A 120 -9.32 -14.30 1.35
CA ARG A 120 -10.36 -14.01 2.35
C ARG A 120 -11.28 -12.90 1.86
N PRO A 121 -12.57 -12.93 2.24
CA PRO A 121 -13.50 -11.86 1.93
C PRO A 121 -13.01 -10.55 2.53
N TRP A 122 -13.36 -9.44 1.87
CA TRP A 122 -13.11 -8.14 2.47
C TRP A 122 -13.92 -7.99 3.77
N MET A 123 -13.29 -7.40 4.79
CA MET A 123 -13.93 -7.05 6.05
C MET A 123 -14.92 -5.93 5.78
N PHE A 124 -16.20 -6.21 6.04
CA PHE A 124 -17.28 -5.24 6.12
C PHE A 124 -17.81 -5.23 7.55
#